data_AF-A0A223KW74-F1
#
_entry.id   AF-A0A223KW74-F1
#
_cell.length_a   1.000
_cell.length_b   1.000
_cell.length_c   1.000
_cell.angle_alpha   90.00
_cell.angle_beta   90.00
_cell.angle_gamma   90.00
#
_symmetry.space_group_name_H-M   'P 1'
#
loop_
_entity.id
_entity.type
_entity.pdbx_description
1 polymer ?
#
loop_
_entity_poly.entity_id
_entity_poly.type
_entity_poly.pdbx_seq_one_letter_code
_entity_poly.pdbx_strand_id
1 'polypeptide(L)'
;MEEQLEVKRMRLIELLTLNALYIFLFGLFVLTNIIWLNTNSLKHTFIVTAIILIIHSTVRLLQRDKTVSIIPIFTTVRKFERGIMGDDWDQEQKKAIVGNFFTAGLFLLQSSIVPPFQEPLTLEKEILASFFILFVILNILQFFRVRKIDNYVPKQNTTNSGNNAFILIFASIMIMYGAFAGMLLLFF
;
A
#
# COMPACT_ATOMS: atom_id res chain seq x y z
N MET A 1 30.99 3.45 -10.77
CA MET A 1 30.67 1.99 -10.78
C MET A 1 30.18 1.53 -9.41
N GLU A 2 30.83 1.95 -8.32
CA GLU A 2 30.41 1.67 -6.93
C GLU A 2 29.02 2.25 -6.60
N GLU A 3 28.75 3.51 -6.97
CA GLU A 3 27.46 4.16 -6.73
C GLU A 3 26.26 3.40 -7.34
N GLN A 4 26.40 2.86 -8.55
CA GLN A 4 25.34 2.05 -9.16
C GLN A 4 25.14 0.69 -8.46
N LEU A 5 26.21 0.12 -7.90
CA LEU A 5 26.13 -1.14 -7.16
C LEU A 5 25.37 -0.92 -5.84
N GLU A 6 25.63 0.19 -5.16
CA GLU A 6 24.96 0.56 -3.92
C GLU A 6 23.46 0.81 -4.13
N VAL A 7 23.09 1.54 -5.18
CA VAL A 7 21.67 1.77 -5.53
C VAL A 7 20.95 0.46 -5.82
N LYS A 8 21.56 -0.44 -6.61
CA LYS A 8 20.97 -1.76 -6.89
C LYS A 8 20.77 -2.58 -5.62
N ARG A 9 21.76 -2.59 -4.73
CA ARG A 9 21.66 -3.28 -3.43
C ARG A 9 20.55 -2.70 -2.56
N MET A 10 20.45 -1.37 -2.49
CA MET A 10 19.39 -0.69 -1.74
C MET A 10 18.00 -1.06 -2.28
N ARG A 11 17.78 -1.02 -3.61
CA ARG A 11 16.51 -1.41 -4.24
C ARG A 11 16.16 -2.87 -4.00
N LEU A 12 17.13 -3.77 -4.04
CA LEU A 12 16.93 -5.18 -3.72
C LEU A 12 16.46 -5.36 -2.27
N ILE A 13 17.10 -4.69 -1.31
CA ILE A 13 16.72 -4.77 0.10
C ILE A 13 15.34 -4.13 0.33
N GLU A 14 15.03 -3.01 -0.34
CA GLU A 14 13.68 -2.39 -0.32
C GLU A 14 12.61 -3.40 -0.78
N LEU A 15 12.83 -4.06 -1.92
CA LEU A 15 11.90 -5.05 -2.47
C LEU A 15 11.72 -6.25 -1.55
N LEU A 16 12.81 -6.82 -1.05
CA LEU A 16 12.76 -7.94 -0.10
C LEU A 16 12.02 -7.57 1.18
N THR A 17 12.27 -6.36 1.70
CA THR A 17 11.63 -5.87 2.92
C THR A 17 10.13 -5.66 2.71
N LEU A 18 9.71 -5.08 1.59
CA LEU A 18 8.29 -4.89 1.28
C LEU A 18 7.56 -6.21 1.07
N ASN A 19 8.17 -7.15 0.35
CA ASN A 19 7.56 -8.47 0.14
C ASN A 19 7.46 -9.26 1.45
N ALA A 20 8.49 -9.23 2.29
CA ALA A 20 8.43 -9.84 3.62
C ALA A 20 7.33 -9.19 4.47
N LEU A 21 7.17 -7.87 4.41
CA LEU A 21 6.11 -7.16 5.11
C LEU A 21 4.71 -7.54 4.59
N TYR A 22 4.52 -7.66 3.28
CA TYR A 22 3.24 -8.09 2.70
C TYR A 22 2.86 -9.51 3.13
N ILE A 23 3.81 -10.45 3.10
CA ILE A 23 3.59 -11.83 3.56
C ILE A 23 3.29 -11.85 5.06
N PHE A 24 4.03 -11.08 5.86
CA PHE A 24 3.80 -10.97 7.30
C PHE A 24 2.42 -10.41 7.64
N LEU A 25 2.00 -9.34 6.97
CA LEU A 25 0.68 -8.73 7.16
C LEU A 25 -0.44 -9.68 6.74
N PHE A 26 -0.26 -10.43 5.65
CA PHE A 26 -1.21 -11.47 5.26
C PHE A 26 -1.27 -12.62 6.27
N GLY A 27 -0.13 -13.06 6.78
CA GLY A 27 -0.06 -14.05 7.86
C GLY A 27 -0.82 -13.59 9.12
N LEU A 28 -0.65 -12.32 9.52
CA LEU A 28 -1.42 -11.71 10.61
C LEU A 28 -2.92 -11.66 10.31
N PHE A 29 -3.30 -11.29 9.09
CA PHE A 29 -4.69 -11.29 8.66
C PHE A 29 -5.31 -12.70 8.78
N VAL A 30 -4.65 -13.73 8.24
CA VAL A 30 -5.13 -15.11 8.33
C VAL A 30 -5.21 -15.56 9.79
N LEU A 31 -4.16 -15.30 10.58
CA LEU A 31 -4.10 -15.71 11.99
C LEU A 31 -5.20 -15.05 12.83
N THR A 32 -5.44 -13.76 12.63
CA THR A 32 -6.51 -13.05 13.35
C THR A 32 -7.89 -13.58 12.97
N ASN A 33 -8.13 -13.89 11.69
CA ASN A 33 -9.43 -14.42 11.24
C ASN A 33 -9.66 -15.88 11.67
N ILE A 34 -8.61 -16.72 11.68
CA ILE A 34 -8.71 -18.12 12.12
C ILE A 34 -8.84 -18.22 13.64
N ILE A 35 -8.01 -17.51 14.41
CA ILE A 35 -7.98 -17.66 15.88
C ILE A 35 -9.21 -17.02 16.54
N TRP A 36 -9.69 -15.89 16.00
CA TRP A 36 -10.82 -15.20 16.63
C TRP A 36 -12.18 -15.80 16.31
N LEU A 37 -12.30 -16.78 15.39
CA LEU A 37 -13.52 -17.55 15.02
C LEU A 37 -14.83 -16.74 15.02
N ASN A 38 -14.74 -15.45 14.74
CA ASN A 38 -15.86 -14.52 14.89
C ASN A 38 -16.38 -14.19 13.49
N THR A 39 -17.68 -14.36 13.30
CA THR A 39 -18.39 -14.02 12.07
C THR A 39 -18.25 -12.54 11.66
N ASN A 40 -17.79 -11.68 12.57
CA ASN A 40 -17.47 -10.27 12.31
C ASN A 40 -15.98 -9.96 12.11
N SER A 41 -15.10 -10.96 11.97
CA SER A 41 -13.65 -10.77 11.89
C SER A 41 -13.21 -9.85 10.74
N LEU A 42 -13.86 -9.92 9.57
CA LEU A 42 -13.57 -9.01 8.46
C LEU A 42 -13.94 -7.56 8.75
N LYS A 43 -15.09 -7.30 9.41
CA LYS A 43 -15.48 -5.94 9.81
C LYS A 43 -14.44 -5.32 10.74
N HIS A 44 -14.01 -6.09 11.74
CA HIS A 44 -12.97 -5.64 12.67
C HIS A 44 -11.64 -5.41 11.94
N THR A 45 -11.27 -6.27 10.99
CA THR A 45 -10.08 -6.09 10.16
C THR A 45 -10.13 -4.76 9.40
N PHE A 46 -11.26 -4.43 8.76
CA PHE A 46 -11.40 -3.17 8.03
C PHE A 46 -11.34 -1.94 8.94
N ILE A 47 -12.01 -2.00 10.11
CA ILE A 47 -11.97 -0.91 11.09
C ILE A 47 -10.54 -0.69 11.60
N VAL A 48 -9.86 -1.76 12.02
CA VAL A 48 -8.48 -1.69 12.51
C VAL A 48 -7.54 -1.17 11.43
N THR A 49 -7.68 -1.63 10.19
CA THR A 49 -6.87 -1.16 9.05
C THR A 49 -7.11 0.33 8.80
N ALA A 50 -8.36 0.79 8.82
CA ALA A 50 -8.68 2.21 8.67
C ALA A 50 -8.06 3.06 9.78
N ILE A 51 -8.17 2.63 11.04
CA ILE A 51 -7.56 3.33 12.18
C ILE A 51 -6.05 3.41 12.03
N ILE A 52 -5.38 2.31 11.65
CA ILE A 52 -3.93 2.29 11.41
C ILE A 52 -3.55 3.28 10.31
N LEU A 53 -4.30 3.32 9.20
CA LEU A 53 -4.03 4.26 8.10
C LEU A 53 -4.21 5.72 8.52
N ILE A 54 -5.24 6.02 9.31
CA ILE A 54 -5.49 7.37 9.84
C ILE A 54 -4.35 7.79 10.77
N ILE A 55 -3.98 6.93 11.73
CA ILE A 55 -2.88 7.20 12.67
C ILE A 55 -1.58 7.39 11.90
N HIS A 56 -1.24 6.46 11.01
CA HIS A 56 -0.01 6.52 10.21
C HIS A 56 0.07 7.82 9.41
N SER A 57 -1.03 8.20 8.74
CA SER A 57 -1.08 9.41 7.91
C SER A 57 -1.02 10.68 8.74
N THR A 58 -1.63 10.69 9.92
CA THR A 58 -1.58 11.80 10.87
C THR A 58 -0.16 11.97 11.43
N VAL A 59 0.47 10.89 11.89
CA VAL A 59 1.86 10.91 12.36
C VAL A 59 2.78 11.44 11.26
N ARG A 60 2.60 10.97 10.03
CA ARG A 60 3.42 11.37 8.88
C ARG A 60 3.19 12.82 8.44
N LEU A 61 1.99 13.37 8.66
CA LEU A 61 1.67 14.77 8.45
C LEU A 61 2.38 15.67 9.46
N LEU A 62 2.44 15.24 10.72
CA LEU A 62 3.05 15.99 11.84
C LEU A 62 4.58 15.87 11.87
N GLN A 63 5.14 14.84 11.25
CA GLN A 63 6.57 14.58 11.27
C GLN A 63 7.34 15.64 10.45
N ARG A 64 8.28 16.34 11.10
CA ARG A 64 9.12 17.37 10.45
C ARG A 64 9.99 16.80 9.34
N ASP A 65 10.63 15.66 9.58
CA ASP A 65 11.40 14.93 8.56
C ASP A 65 10.62 13.71 8.08
N LYS A 66 10.01 13.84 6.89
CA LYS A 66 9.22 12.79 6.26
C LYS A 66 10.05 11.61 5.74
N THR A 67 11.39 11.73 5.73
CA THR A 67 12.27 10.63 5.31
C THR A 67 12.41 9.56 6.40
N VAL A 68 12.19 9.93 7.66
CA VAL A 68 12.34 9.01 8.79
C VAL A 68 11.30 7.89 8.75
N SER A 69 11.76 6.68 9.02
CA SER A 69 10.95 5.46 9.10
C SER A 69 11.42 4.60 10.27
N ILE A 70 10.51 3.83 10.85
CA ILE A 70 10.81 2.81 11.86
C ILE A 70 11.74 1.73 11.28
N ILE A 71 11.50 1.34 10.03
CA ILE A 71 12.37 0.39 9.33
C ILE A 71 13.50 1.17 8.65
N PRO A 72 14.79 0.94 9.04
CA PRO A 72 15.92 1.76 8.61
C PRO A 72 16.12 1.83 7.09
N ILE A 73 15.89 0.72 6.37
CA ILE A 73 16.05 0.69 4.90
C ILE A 73 15.15 1.71 4.21
N PHE A 74 13.92 1.92 4.70
CA PHE A 74 13.02 2.92 4.13
C PHE A 74 13.50 4.34 4.40
N THR A 75 14.21 4.59 5.51
CA THR A 75 14.86 5.88 5.73
C THR A 75 15.94 6.13 4.70
N THR A 76 16.80 5.13 4.43
CA THR A 76 17.84 5.22 3.39
C THR A 76 17.24 5.47 2.01
N VAL A 77 16.24 4.68 1.62
CA VAL A 77 15.53 4.84 0.34
C VAL A 77 14.90 6.22 0.24
N ARG A 78 14.15 6.69 1.24
CA ARG A 78 13.48 7.99 1.19
C ARG A 78 14.46 9.15 1.11
N LYS A 79 15.59 9.07 1.80
CA LYS A 79 16.65 10.09 1.69
C LYS A 79 17.24 10.13 0.28
N PHE A 80 17.52 8.97 -0.30
CA PHE A 80 17.98 8.86 -1.68
C PHE A 80 16.96 9.45 -2.68
N GLU A 81 15.69 9.04 -2.58
CA GLU A 81 14.63 9.51 -3.47
C GLU A 81 14.38 11.01 -3.34
N ARG A 82 14.39 11.54 -2.11
CA ARG A 82 14.30 12.98 -1.87
C ARG A 82 15.50 13.73 -2.45
N GLY A 83 16.70 13.15 -2.41
CA GLY A 83 17.89 13.71 -3.03
C GLY A 83 17.78 13.85 -4.55
N ILE A 84 17.09 12.90 -5.22
CA ILE A 84 16.85 12.94 -6.67
C ILE A 84 15.76 13.95 -7.03
N MET A 85 14.65 13.94 -6.29
CA MET A 85 13.41 14.62 -6.67
C MET A 85 13.23 16.01 -6.03
N GLY A 86 13.87 16.30 -4.91
CA GLY A 86 13.71 17.56 -4.18
C GLY A 86 12.26 17.82 -3.77
N ASP A 87 11.72 18.98 -4.12
CA ASP A 87 10.38 19.41 -3.73
C ASP A 87 9.25 18.56 -4.33
N ASP A 88 9.46 17.96 -5.49
CA ASP A 88 8.48 17.07 -6.12
C ASP A 88 8.27 15.80 -5.29
N TRP A 89 9.31 15.34 -4.58
CA TRP A 89 9.19 14.26 -3.60
C TRP A 89 8.23 14.64 -2.48
N ASP A 90 8.36 15.85 -1.95
CA ASP A 90 7.53 16.35 -0.86
C ASP A 90 6.05 16.49 -1.27
N GLN A 91 5.80 16.85 -2.53
CA GLN A 91 4.45 16.84 -3.11
C GLN A 91 3.89 15.43 -3.27
N GLU A 92 4.71 14.47 -3.74
CA GLU A 92 4.31 13.07 -3.86
C GLU A 92 3.98 12.47 -2.48
N GLN A 93 4.72 12.83 -1.42
CA GLN A 93 4.40 12.43 -0.05
C GLN A 93 3.07 13.01 0.44
N LYS A 94 2.76 14.28 0.13
CA LYS A 94 1.46 14.87 0.47
C LYS A 94 0.31 14.14 -0.21
N LYS A 95 0.45 13.80 -1.49
CA LYS A 95 -0.54 13.02 -2.24
C LYS A 95 -0.74 11.63 -1.64
N ALA A 96 0.34 10.97 -1.23
CA ALA A 96 0.26 9.68 -0.56
C ALA A 96 -0.50 9.76 0.79
N ILE A 97 -0.26 10.81 1.58
CA ILE A 97 -1.00 11.04 2.84
C ILE A 97 -2.50 11.21 2.57
N VAL A 98 -2.88 12.03 1.58
CA VAL A 98 -4.29 12.22 1.20
C VAL A 98 -4.90 10.91 0.69
N GLY A 99 -4.18 10.15 -0.15
CA GLY A 99 -4.61 8.85 -0.64
C GLY A 99 -4.85 7.84 0.48
N ASN A 100 -4.03 7.86 1.52
CA ASN A 100 -4.23 7.00 2.70
C ASN A 100 -5.50 7.38 3.47
N PHE A 101 -5.77 8.67 3.68
CA PHE A 101 -7.02 9.10 4.33
C PHE A 101 -8.25 8.68 3.51
N PHE A 102 -8.19 8.83 2.18
CA PHE A 102 -9.25 8.37 1.30
C PHE A 102 -9.45 6.84 1.41
N THR A 103 -8.37 6.07 1.36
CA THR A 103 -8.39 4.61 1.51
C THR A 103 -8.94 4.18 2.87
N ALA A 104 -8.59 4.89 3.94
CA ALA A 104 -9.13 4.65 5.27
C ALA A 104 -10.65 4.88 5.31
N GLY A 105 -11.14 5.95 4.67
CA GLY A 105 -12.57 6.21 4.50
C GLY A 105 -13.29 5.05 3.79
N LEU A 106 -12.70 4.53 2.70
CA LEU A 106 -13.25 3.37 2.01
C LEU A 106 -13.32 2.12 2.90
N PHE A 107 -12.27 1.86 3.70
CA PHE A 107 -12.30 0.74 4.65
C PHE A 107 -13.37 0.89 5.73
N LEU A 108 -13.60 2.11 6.25
CA LEU A 108 -14.69 2.36 7.19
C LEU A 108 -16.06 2.13 6.54
N LEU A 109 -16.26 2.61 5.31
CA LEU A 109 -17.49 2.35 4.57
C LEU A 109 -17.70 0.85 4.35
N GLN A 110 -16.68 0.11 3.94
CA GLN A 110 -16.77 -1.35 3.77
C GLN A 110 -17.12 -2.07 5.07
N SER A 111 -16.55 -1.64 6.20
CA SER A 111 -16.90 -2.24 7.50
C SER A 111 -18.39 -2.14 7.86
N SER A 112 -19.09 -1.14 7.29
CA SER A 112 -20.52 -0.93 7.51
C SER A 112 -21.41 -1.73 6.55
N ILE A 113 -20.91 -2.07 5.36
CA ILE A 113 -21.69 -2.71 4.29
C ILE A 113 -21.48 -4.22 4.27
N VAL A 114 -20.29 -4.70 4.64
CA VAL A 114 -19.96 -6.13 4.62
C VAL A 114 -20.87 -6.88 5.60
N PRO A 115 -21.62 -7.90 5.16
CA PRO A 115 -22.43 -8.71 6.06
C PRO A 115 -21.52 -9.53 7.00
N PRO A 116 -21.99 -9.89 8.20
CA PRO A 116 -21.29 -10.91 8.99
C PRO A 116 -21.26 -12.22 8.19
N PHE A 117 -20.16 -12.96 8.28
CA PHE A 117 -20.12 -14.30 7.69
C PHE A 117 -21.10 -15.21 8.41
N GLN A 118 -21.71 -16.14 7.68
CA GLN A 118 -22.54 -17.18 8.29
C GLN A 118 -21.68 -18.25 8.99
N GLU A 119 -20.47 -18.47 8.49
CA GLU A 119 -19.48 -19.40 9.04
C GLU A 119 -18.12 -18.71 9.27
N PRO A 120 -17.28 -19.22 10.20
CA PRO A 120 -15.93 -18.71 10.37
C PRO A 120 -15.14 -18.78 9.06
N LEU A 121 -14.27 -17.78 8.83
CA LEU A 121 -13.44 -17.72 7.63
C LEU A 121 -12.48 -18.93 7.57
N THR A 122 -12.75 -19.86 6.66
CA THR A 122 -11.85 -20.97 6.31
C THR A 122 -10.77 -20.45 5.35
N LEU A 123 -9.58 -21.04 5.38
CA LEU A 123 -8.53 -20.71 4.40
C LEU A 123 -8.88 -21.34 3.05
N GLU A 124 -9.79 -20.70 2.33
CA GLU A 124 -10.24 -21.18 1.03
C GLU A 124 -9.27 -20.77 -0.08
N LYS A 125 -9.34 -21.49 -1.20
CA LYS A 125 -8.47 -21.28 -2.36
C LYS A 125 -8.66 -19.87 -2.92
N GLU A 126 -9.86 -19.34 -2.78
CA GLU A 126 -10.38 -18.04 -3.17
C GLU A 126 -9.66 -16.90 -2.45
N ILE A 127 -9.48 -17.02 -1.13
CA ILE A 127 -8.80 -16.02 -0.30
C ILE A 127 -7.30 -16.00 -0.65
N LEU A 128 -6.71 -17.19 -0.81
CA LEU A 128 -5.30 -17.32 -1.19
C LEU A 128 -5.05 -16.78 -2.61
N ALA A 129 -5.96 -17.07 -3.56
CA ALA A 129 -5.90 -16.54 -4.92
C ALA A 129 -6.01 -15.00 -4.93
N SER A 130 -6.92 -14.44 -4.13
CA SER A 130 -7.07 -12.99 -3.98
C SER A 130 -5.80 -12.33 -3.44
N PHE A 131 -5.18 -12.94 -2.43
CA PHE A 131 -3.89 -12.48 -1.91
C PHE A 131 -2.80 -12.55 -2.97
N PHE A 132 -2.70 -13.66 -3.73
CA PHE A 132 -1.67 -13.81 -4.75
C PHE A 132 -1.81 -12.76 -5.87
N ILE A 133 -3.04 -12.52 -6.34
CA ILE A 133 -3.33 -11.47 -7.32
C ILE A 133 -2.91 -10.10 -6.78
N LEU A 134 -3.29 -9.78 -5.54
CA LEU A 134 -2.90 -8.53 -4.90
C LEU A 134 -1.38 -8.41 -4.75
N PHE A 135 -0.71 -9.49 -4.35
CA PHE A 135 0.73 -9.54 -4.18
C PHE A 135 1.46 -9.26 -5.50
N VAL A 136 0.98 -9.83 -6.61
CA VAL A 136 1.51 -9.56 -7.95
C VAL A 136 1.29 -8.10 -8.33
N ILE A 137 0.09 -7.55 -8.12
CA ILE A 137 -0.21 -6.13 -8.42
C ILE A 137 0.72 -5.21 -7.63
N LEU A 138 0.90 -5.44 -6.32
CA LEU A 138 1.77 -4.63 -5.47
C LEU A 138 3.23 -4.66 -5.96
N ASN A 139 3.73 -5.84 -6.38
CA ASN A 139 5.07 -5.96 -6.95
C ASN A 139 5.22 -5.20 -8.28
N ILE A 140 4.22 -5.27 -9.16
CA ILE A 140 4.20 -4.52 -10.43
C ILE A 140 4.20 -3.01 -10.16
N LEU A 141 3.36 -2.52 -9.24
CA LEU A 141 3.31 -1.11 -8.86
C LEU A 141 4.65 -0.64 -8.29
N GLN A 142 5.28 -1.44 -7.43
CA GLN A 142 6.59 -1.14 -6.87
C GLN A 142 7.66 -1.07 -7.98
N PHE A 143 7.63 -1.99 -8.94
CA PHE A 143 8.52 -1.95 -10.10
C PHE A 143 8.37 -0.67 -10.92
N PHE A 144 7.13 -0.27 -11.25
CA PHE A 144 6.87 0.98 -11.98
C PHE A 144 7.29 2.21 -11.19
N ARG A 145 7.06 2.23 -9.86
CA ARG A 145 7.52 3.32 -8.99
C ARG A 145 9.03 3.47 -9.03
N VAL A 146 9.79 2.38 -8.85
CA VAL A 146 11.25 2.39 -8.90
C VAL A 146 11.73 2.91 -10.26
N ARG A 147 11.17 2.38 -11.36
CA ARG A 147 11.52 2.82 -12.71
C ARG A 147 11.21 4.30 -12.95
N LYS A 148 10.08 4.81 -12.43
CA LYS A 148 9.71 6.23 -12.53
C LYS A 148 10.74 7.10 -11.79
N ILE A 149 11.20 6.67 -10.62
CA ILE A 149 12.15 7.44 -9.80
C ILE A 149 13.55 7.41 -10.40
N ASP A 150 14.01 6.25 -10.86
CA ASP A 150 15.37 6.10 -11.40
C ASP A 150 15.53 6.83 -12.76
N ASN A 151 14.44 7.07 -13.47
CA ASN A 151 14.40 7.89 -14.70
C ASN A 151 13.84 9.29 -14.45
N TYR A 152 13.87 9.78 -13.21
CA TYR A 152 13.31 11.09 -12.89
C TYR A 152 14.10 12.20 -13.58
N VAL A 153 13.40 13.01 -14.37
CA VAL A 153 13.89 14.25 -14.94
C VAL A 153 13.10 15.39 -14.28
N PRO A 154 13.76 16.34 -13.61
CA PRO A 154 13.08 17.49 -13.01
C PRO A 154 12.22 18.18 -14.06
N LYS A 155 10.95 18.44 -13.74
CA LYS A 155 10.08 19.17 -14.66
C LYS A 155 10.62 20.60 -14.83
N GLN A 156 11.27 20.88 -15.95
CA GLN A 156 11.26 22.23 -16.51
C GLN A 156 9.83 22.48 -17.01
N ASN A 157 9.04 23.28 -16.28
CA ASN A 157 7.76 23.87 -16.68
C ASN A 157 6.92 23.08 -17.71
N THR A 158 6.54 21.84 -17.40
CA THR A 158 5.53 21.11 -18.21
C THR A 158 4.35 20.70 -17.33
N THR A 159 3.23 21.35 -17.60
CA THR A 159 1.99 21.41 -16.83
C THR A 159 1.17 20.13 -16.76
N ASN A 160 1.61 18.98 -17.29
CA ASN A 160 0.67 17.85 -17.51
C ASN A 160 1.08 16.43 -17.06
N SER A 161 2.29 16.18 -16.54
CA SER A 161 2.69 14.78 -16.22
C SER A 161 2.26 14.27 -14.81
N GLY A 162 1.52 15.07 -14.03
CA GLY A 162 1.20 14.76 -12.63
C GLY A 162 0.00 13.82 -12.39
N ASN A 163 -0.86 13.63 -13.40
CA ASN A 163 -2.13 12.92 -13.24
C ASN A 163 -2.03 11.42 -13.49
N ASN A 164 -1.16 10.96 -14.38
CA ASN A 164 -1.20 9.56 -14.86
C ASN A 164 -0.82 8.55 -13.77
N ALA A 165 0.15 8.86 -12.90
CA ALA A 165 0.52 7.95 -11.81
C ALA A 165 -0.54 7.89 -10.71
N PHE A 166 -1.18 9.02 -10.39
CA PHE A 166 -2.27 9.06 -9.42
C PHE A 166 -3.51 8.34 -9.97
N ILE A 167 -3.82 8.53 -11.25
CA ILE A 167 -4.87 7.80 -11.97
C ILE A 167 -4.57 6.30 -11.98
N LEU A 168 -3.33 5.88 -12.22
CA LEU A 168 -2.96 4.46 -12.19
C LEU A 168 -3.08 3.86 -10.79
N ILE A 169 -2.66 4.58 -9.75
CA ILE A 169 -2.82 4.13 -8.36
C ILE A 169 -4.32 4.07 -8.01
N PHE A 170 -5.07 5.11 -8.32
CA PHE A 170 -6.52 5.16 -8.06
C PHE A 170 -7.28 4.09 -8.86
N ALA A 171 -6.93 3.88 -10.12
CA ALA A 171 -7.49 2.82 -10.96
C ALA A 171 -7.12 1.44 -10.43
N SER A 172 -5.88 1.23 -9.95
CA SER A 172 -5.50 -0.05 -9.33
C SER A 172 -6.25 -0.32 -8.03
N ILE A 173 -6.48 0.71 -7.21
CA ILE A 173 -7.30 0.63 -6.00
C ILE A 173 -8.76 0.32 -6.37
N MET A 174 -9.32 0.98 -7.41
CA MET A 174 -10.69 0.76 -7.87
C MET A 174 -10.88 -0.63 -8.51
N ILE A 175 -9.91 -1.11 -9.29
CA ILE A 175 -9.92 -2.46 -9.87
C ILE A 175 -9.80 -3.51 -8.76
N MET A 176 -8.92 -3.30 -7.78
CA MET A 176 -8.79 -4.15 -6.61
C MET A 176 -10.09 -4.18 -5.80
N TYR A 177 -10.71 -3.02 -5.58
CA TYR A 177 -12.00 -2.91 -4.89
C TYR A 177 -13.12 -3.57 -5.68
N GLY A 178 -13.18 -3.37 -6.99
CA GLY A 178 -14.19 -3.96 -7.86
C GLY A 178 -14.07 -5.48 -7.94
N ALA A 179 -12.85 -6.00 -8.05
CA ALA A 179 -12.59 -7.44 -8.05
C ALA A 179 -12.96 -8.08 -6.70
N PHE A 180 -12.55 -7.46 -5.58
CA PHE A 180 -12.84 -7.97 -4.25
C PHE A 180 -14.34 -7.88 -3.90
N ALA A 181 -15.00 -6.76 -4.21
CA ALA A 181 -16.43 -6.59 -3.99
C ALA A 181 -17.27 -7.50 -4.89
N GLY A 182 -16.88 -7.67 -6.16
CA GLY A 182 -17.52 -8.60 -7.08
C GLY A 182 -17.38 -10.05 -6.63
N MET A 183 -16.23 -10.41 -6.06
CA MET A 183 -16.03 -11.72 -5.46
C MET A 183 -16.94 -11.92 -4.24
N LEU A 184 -16.98 -10.97 -3.30
CA LEU A 184 -17.87 -11.04 -2.15
C LEU A 184 -19.35 -11.16 -2.57
N LEU A 185 -19.80 -10.42 -3.59
CA LEU A 185 -21.18 -10.50 -4.09
C LEU A 185 -21.53 -11.80 -4.83
N LEU A 186 -20.54 -12.57 -5.29
CA LEU A 186 -20.79 -13.86 -5.96
C LEU A 186 -20.85 -15.03 -4.96
N PHE A 187 -20.36 -14.83 -3.73
CA PHE A 187 -20.27 -15.87 -2.70
C PHE A 187 -21.16 -15.61 -1.48
N PHE A 188 -21.91 -14.50 -1.48
CA PHE A 188 -23.00 -14.18 -0.54
C PHE A 188 -24.32 -14.00 -1.30
#